data_AF-A0A9D8SMF4-F1
#
_entry.id   AF-A0A9D8SMF4-F1
#
_cell.length_a   1.000
_cell.length_b   1.000
_cell.length_c   1.000
_cell.angle_alpha   90.00
_cell.angle_beta   90.00
_cell.angle_gamma   90.00
#
_symmetry.space_group_name_H-M   'P 1'
#
loop_
_entity.id
_entity.type
_entity.pdbx_description
1 polymer ?
#
loop_
_entity_poly.entity_id
_entity_poly.type
_entity_poly.pdbx_seq_one_letter_code
_entity_poly.pdbx_strand_id
1 'polypeptide(L)'
;MTTTFITLDVWQPSDIRVKVNQGEVNSRFLQVKILDKKKPFNLTGKTVIFYATKPDGNLIFNNCEIRDASKGFITVQLTSQMSIVPG
;
A
#
# COMPACT_ATOMS: atom_id res chain seq x y z
N MET A 1 -1.41 -6.58 -15.82
CA MET A 1 -1.04 -6.41 -14.41
C MET A 1 -0.09 -5.23 -14.30
N THR A 2 -0.36 -4.27 -13.42
CA THR A 2 0.44 -3.05 -13.28
C THR A 2 0.89 -2.88 -11.83
N THR A 3 2.17 -2.59 -11.65
CA THR A 3 2.77 -2.38 -10.33
C THR A 3 3.33 -0.97 -10.23
N THR A 4 2.99 -0.26 -9.15
CA THR A 4 3.59 1.03 -8.80
C THR A 4 4.53 0.83 -7.61
N PHE A 5 5.71 1.43 -7.68
CA PHE A 5 6.71 1.38 -6.62
C PHE A 5 6.71 2.70 -5.86
N ILE A 6 6.63 2.63 -4.54
CA ILE A 6 6.68 3.80 -3.68
C ILE A 6 7.59 3.55 -2.48
N THR A 7 8.09 4.64 -1.90
CA THR A 7 8.86 4.60 -0.65
C THR A 7 8.17 5.50 0.36
N LEU A 8 7.95 4.97 1.57
CA LEU A 8 7.40 5.71 2.70
C LEU A 8 8.44 5.75 3.81
N ASP A 9 8.71 6.94 4.35
CA ASP A 9 9.48 7.08 5.59
C ASP A 9 8.51 7.41 6.71
N VAL A 10 8.51 6.58 7.76
CA VAL A 10 7.54 6.64 8.88
C VAL A 10 7.53 8.01 9.57
N TRP A 11 8.64 8.76 9.50
CA TRP A 11 8.78 10.06 10.15
C TRP A 11 8.66 11.24 9.20
N GLN A 12 8.29 11.02 7.93
CA GLN A 12 8.15 12.09 6.94
C GLN A 12 6.76 12.03 6.29
N PRO A 13 6.10 13.20 6.10
CA PRO A 13 4.87 13.22 5.32
C PRO A 13 5.15 12.75 3.89
N SER A 14 4.21 12.00 3.33
CA SER A 14 4.27 11.48 1.96
C SER A 14 2.99 11.86 1.23
N ASP A 15 3.06 12.74 0.23
CA ASP A 15 1.95 13.02 -0.71
C ASP A 15 2.20 12.26 -2.01
N ILE A 16 1.93 10.96 -1.99
CA ILE A 16 2.12 10.08 -3.14
C ILE A 16 0.76 9.79 -3.75
N ARG A 17 0.60 10.18 -5.02
CA ARG A 17 -0.64 9.93 -5.77
C ARG A 17 -0.47 8.74 -6.69
N VAL A 18 -1.30 7.72 -6.49
CA VAL A 18 -1.33 6.53 -7.33
C VAL A 18 -2.68 6.50 -8.03
N LYS A 19 -2.67 6.66 -9.36
CA LYS A 19 -3.88 6.53 -10.16
C LYS A 19 -4.28 5.06 -10.27
N VAL A 20 -5.57 4.76 -10.13
CA VAL A 20 -6.16 3.43 -10.32
C VAL A 20 -7.39 3.62 -11.21
N ASN A 21 -7.72 2.61 -12.02
CA ASN A 21 -8.91 2.66 -12.86
C ASN A 21 -10.11 2.08 -12.10
N GLN A 22 -11.27 2.73 -12.20
CA GLN A 22 -12.51 2.20 -11.62
C GLN A 22 -12.84 0.83 -12.24
N GLY A 23 -13.27 -0.11 -11.40
CA GLY A 23 -13.55 -1.49 -11.83
C GLY A 23 -12.32 -2.35 -12.08
N GLU A 24 -11.10 -1.83 -11.88
CA GLU A 24 -9.88 -2.64 -11.89
C GLU A 24 -9.86 -3.55 -10.65
N VAL A 25 -9.77 -4.87 -10.85
CA VAL A 25 -9.79 -5.86 -9.75
C VAL A 25 -8.63 -6.84 -9.94
N ASN A 26 -7.86 -7.09 -8.87
CA ASN A 26 -6.78 -8.09 -8.83
C ASN A 26 -5.67 -7.92 -9.88
N SER A 27 -5.58 -6.78 -10.57
CA SER A 27 -4.57 -6.51 -11.58
C SER A 27 -3.62 -5.37 -11.23
N ARG A 28 -3.86 -4.67 -10.11
CA ARG A 28 -3.08 -3.52 -9.64
C ARG A 28 -2.41 -3.83 -8.31
N PHE A 29 -1.11 -3.53 -8.25
CA PHE A 29 -0.28 -3.76 -7.08
C PHE A 29 0.50 -2.50 -6.72
N LEU A 30 0.65 -2.24 -5.43
CA LEU A 30 1.54 -1.22 -4.89
C LEU A 30 2.66 -1.93 -4.14
N GLN A 31 3.89 -1.82 -4.63
CA GLN A 31 5.07 -2.25 -3.90
C GLN A 31 5.61 -1.08 -3.08
N VAL A 32 5.65 -1.27 -1.76
CA VAL A 32 6.04 -0.23 -0.81
C VAL A 32 7.32 -0.63 -0.13
N LYS A 33 8.31 0.26 -0.17
CA LYS A 33 9.48 0.21 0.72
C LYS A 33 9.23 1.10 1.93
N ILE A 34 9.28 0.53 3.12
CA ILE A 34 9.08 1.25 4.39
C ILE A 34 10.45 1.56 4.98
N LEU A 35 10.66 2.82 5.32
CA LEU A 35 11.87 3.34 5.97
C LEU A 35 11.55 3.90 7.35
N ASP A 36 12.48 3.74 8.27
CA ASP A 36 12.53 4.44 9.56
C ASP A 36 13.82 5.27 9.58
N LYS A 37 13.68 6.59 9.51
CA LYS A 37 14.80 7.54 9.46
C LYS A 37 15.77 7.20 8.32
N LYS A 38 15.23 7.05 7.11
CA LYS A 38 15.94 6.70 5.87
C LYS A 38 16.60 5.31 5.85
N LYS A 39 16.39 4.45 6.85
CA LYS A 39 16.88 3.07 6.88
C LYS A 39 15.75 2.08 6.66
N PRO A 40 15.99 0.90 6.03
CA PRO A 40 14.96 -0.12 5.87
C PRO A 40 14.31 -0.49 7.21
N PHE A 41 12.99 -0.48 7.26
CA PHE A 41 12.25 -0.88 8.45
C PHE A 41 12.09 -2.40 8.51
N ASN A 42 12.51 -3.03 9.61
CA ASN A 42 12.44 -4.48 9.76
C ASN A 42 11.02 -4.94 10.17
N LEU A 43 10.40 -5.73 9.30
CA LEU A 43 9.05 -6.27 9.45
C LEU A 43 9.03 -7.70 10.02
N THR A 44 10.16 -8.26 10.45
CA THR A 44 10.24 -9.63 10.97
C THR A 44 9.31 -9.81 12.17
N GLY A 45 8.45 -10.83 12.11
CA GLY A 45 7.46 -11.11 13.15
C GLY A 45 6.31 -10.08 13.23
N LYS A 46 6.13 -9.24 12.19
CA LYS A 46 5.05 -8.26 12.13
C LYS A 46 4.01 -8.64 11.09
N THR A 47 2.80 -8.12 11.28
CA THR A 47 1.75 -8.07 10.27
C THR A 47 1.62 -6.64 9.76
N VAL A 48 1.40 -6.48 8.46
CA VAL A 48 1.21 -5.16 7.85
C VAL A 48 -0.19 -5.08 7.26
N ILE A 49 -0.93 -4.04 7.66
CA ILE A 49 -2.28 -3.76 7.19
C ILE A 49 -2.27 -2.42 6.47
N PHE A 50 -2.77 -2.40 5.25
CA PHE A 50 -3.13 -1.18 4.54
C PHE A 50 -4.52 -0.75 5.00
N TYR A 51 -4.69 0.52 5.34
CA TYR A 51 -6.00 1.11 5.56
C TYR A 51 -6.12 2.45 4.83
N ALA A 52 -7.33 2.76 4.39
CA ALA A 52 -7.64 4.04 3.76
C ALA A 52 -9.11 4.41 3.96
N THR A 53 -9.39 5.70 3.90
CA THR A 53 -10.76 6.22 3.79
C THR A 53 -11.05 6.45 2.31
N LYS A 54 -12.11 5.83 1.81
CA LYS A 54 -12.58 6.04 0.45
C LYS A 54 -13.26 7.41 0.30
N PRO A 55 -13.46 7.90 -0.95
CA PRO A 55 -14.21 9.12 -1.21
C PRO A 55 -15.65 9.13 -0.65
N ASP A 56 -16.27 7.94 -0.52
CA ASP A 56 -17.60 7.75 0.07
C ASP A 56 -17.60 7.74 1.62
N GLY A 57 -16.45 7.96 2.25
CA GLY A 57 -16.28 7.96 3.71
C GLY A 57 -16.08 6.59 4.34
N ASN A 58 -16.21 5.49 3.59
CA ASN A 58 -16.03 4.16 4.14
C ASN A 58 -14.54 3.84 4.34
N LEU A 59 -14.22 3.21 5.48
CA LEU A 59 -12.89 2.67 5.74
C LEU A 59 -12.72 1.31 5.07
N ILE A 60 -11.52 1.07 4.57
CA ILE A 60 -11.10 -0.22 4.00
C ILE A 60 -9.82 -0.69 4.68
N PHE A 61 -9.67 -2.01 4.81
CA PHE A 61 -8.51 -2.66 5.42
C PHE A 61 -8.11 -3.87 4.59
N ASN A 62 -6.84 -3.94 4.18
CA ASN A 62 -6.29 -5.08 3.45
C ASN A 62 -5.01 -5.57 4.12
N ASN A 63 -4.87 -6.88 4.23
CA ASN A 63 -3.58 -7.47 4.57
C ASN A 63 -2.58 -7.22 3.44
N CYS A 64 -1.38 -6.79 3.81
CA CYS A 64 -0.26 -6.66 2.89
C CYS A 64 0.58 -7.92 2.91
N GLU A 65 1.15 -8.28 1.76
CA GLU A 65 2.12 -9.36 1.67
C GLU A 65 3.52 -8.81 1.95
N ILE A 66 4.22 -9.37 2.92
CA ILE A 66 5.63 -9.00 3.19
C ILE A 66 6.52 -9.76 2.20
N ARG A 67 7.23 -9.01 1.35
CA ARG A 67 8.12 -9.56 0.30
C ARG A 67 9.56 -9.74 0.80
N ASP A 68 10.04 -8.79 1.60
CA ASP A 68 11.33 -8.88 2.28
C ASP A 68 11.22 -8.15 3.62
N ALA A 69 11.12 -8.93 4.69
CA ALA A 69 10.91 -8.41 6.03
C ALA A 69 12.12 -7.59 6.51
N SER A 70 13.33 -8.04 6.21
CA SER A 70 14.57 -7.39 6.65
C SER A 70 14.81 -6.05 5.97
N LYS A 71 14.31 -5.88 4.73
CA LYS A 71 14.46 -4.66 3.93
C LYS A 71 13.20 -3.79 3.87
N GLY A 72 12.15 -4.15 4.59
CA GLY A 72 10.92 -3.38 4.69
C GLY A 72 10.10 -3.32 3.40
N PHE A 73 10.10 -4.39 2.60
CA PHE A 73 9.31 -4.46 1.37
C PHE A 73 7.99 -5.19 1.59
N ILE A 74 6.90 -4.55 1.17
CA ILE A 74 5.56 -5.15 1.13
C ILE A 74 4.91 -4.98 -0.25
N THR A 75 3.84 -5.74 -0.49
CA THR A 75 2.94 -5.53 -1.61
C THR A 75 1.51 -5.35 -1.09
N VAL A 76 0.84 -4.30 -1.57
CA VAL A 76 -0.61 -4.12 -1.44
C VAL A 76 -1.25 -4.56 -2.74
N GLN A 77 -2.14 -5.54 -2.70
CA GLN A 77 -3.02 -5.86 -3.81
C GLN A 77 -4.29 -5.03 -3.68
N LEU A 78 -4.67 -4.34 -4.76
CA LEU A 78 -5.91 -3.58 -4.76
C LEU A 78 -7.10 -4.52 -4.92
N THR A 79 -8.07 -4.39 -4.02
CA THR A 79 -9.32 -5.16 -4.03
C THR A 79 -10.39 -4.44 -4.84
N SER A 80 -11.44 -5.16 -5.23
CA SER A 80 -12.62 -4.56 -5.88
C SER A 80 -13.24 -3.43 -5.06
N GLN A 81 -13.22 -3.56 -3.72
CA GLN A 81 -13.73 -2.53 -2.81
C GLN A 81 -12.94 -1.21 -2.88
N MET A 82 -11.66 -1.25 -3.28
CA MET A 82 -10.82 -0.05 -3.44
C MET A 82 -11.13 0.74 -4.71
N SER A 83 -11.60 0.07 -5.77
CA SER A 83 -11.79 0.65 -7.10
C SER A 83 -13.28 0.83 -7.47
N ILE A 84 -14.18 0.67 -6.51
CA ILE A 84 -15.63 0.74 -6.74
C ILE A 84 -16.16 2.18 -6.79
N VAL A 85 -15.64 3.08 -5.94
CA VAL A 85 -16.01 4.51 -5.91
C VAL A 85 -14.83 5.35 -6.42
N PRO A 86 -15.02 6.21 -7.43
CA PRO A 86 -13.97 7.08 -7.95
C PRO A 86 -13.76 8.30 -7.04
N GLY A 87 -12.52 8.78 -6.96
CA GLY A 87 -12.12 9.99 -6.22
C GLY A 87 -10.73 9.89 -5.64
#